data_AF-A0A5C8KX81-F1
#
_entry.id   AF-A0A5C8KX81-F1
#
_cell.length_a   1.000
_cell.length_b   1.000
_cell.length_c   1.000
_cell.angle_alpha   90.00
_cell.angle_beta   90.00
_cell.angle_gamma   90.00
#
_symmetry.space_group_name_H-M   'P 1'
#
loop_
_entity.id
_entity.type
_entity.pdbx_description
1 polymer ?
#
loop_
_entity_poly.entity_id
_entity_poly.type
_entity_poly.pdbx_seq_one_letter_code
_entity_poly.pdbx_strand_id
1 'polypeptide(L)'
;MNTTEKAPRPGPSGDSEVYLPDVTVAALVLEAGRLLLVEEDVRGELVINQPAGHLEPEESLVDAMVRECREETGWTVEPTGLVGVYQWIDPETRRQYLRVAFAARPLEHDAGAPLDAGILRPLWLTPEELRACRGRHRSPLVMRAAQDFLDGCSFPLSATHWLA
;
A
#
# COMPACT_ATOMS: atom_id res chain seq x y z
N MET A 1 27.01 2.96 7.92
CA MET A 1 26.72 4.14 8.77
C MET A 1 25.43 4.75 8.24
N ASN A 2 24.49 5.06 9.14
CA ASN A 2 23.13 5.59 8.96
C ASN A 2 22.09 4.69 8.26
N THR A 3 21.42 3.85 9.07
CA THR A 3 20.11 3.27 8.79
C THR A 3 19.06 4.10 9.54
N THR A 4 18.22 4.83 8.83
CA THR A 4 17.06 5.52 9.42
C THR A 4 15.83 4.63 9.25
N GLU A 5 15.78 3.51 9.98
CA GLU A 5 14.50 2.89 10.30
C GLU A 5 13.80 3.80 11.33
N LYS A 6 12.56 4.25 11.04
CA LYS A 6 11.70 4.87 12.06
C LYS A 6 11.61 3.89 13.25
N ALA A 7 11.88 4.39 14.46
CA ALA A 7 11.94 3.57 15.66
C ALA A 7 10.66 2.74 15.86
N PRO A 8 10.75 1.49 16.37
CA PRO A 8 9.56 0.71 16.69
C PRO A 8 8.72 1.44 17.74
N ARG A 9 7.38 1.42 17.56
CA ARG A 9 6.44 2.03 18.51
C ARG A 9 6.64 1.44 19.91
N PRO A 10 6.79 2.26 20.97
CA PRO A 10 6.83 1.74 22.33
C PRO A 10 5.48 1.09 22.67
N GLY A 11 5.52 -0.18 23.09
CA GLY A 11 4.35 -0.89 23.58
C GLY A 11 3.87 -0.35 24.93
N PRO A 12 2.60 -0.60 25.31
CA PRO A 12 2.06 -0.14 26.59
C PRO A 12 2.80 -0.77 27.77
N SER A 13 3.10 0.04 28.79
CA SER A 13 3.72 -0.37 30.04
C SER A 13 2.74 -1.14 30.93
N GLY A 14 2.88 -2.46 30.95
CA GLY A 14 2.17 -3.41 31.82
C GLY A 14 2.22 -4.82 31.21
N ASP A 15 2.45 -5.85 32.04
CA ASP A 15 2.69 -7.28 31.69
C ASP A 15 1.52 -8.01 30.98
N SER A 16 1.04 -7.48 29.86
CA SER A 16 0.26 -8.21 28.88
C SER A 16 0.62 -7.68 27.50
N GLU A 17 1.32 -8.49 26.71
CA GLU A 17 1.68 -8.15 25.33
C GLU A 17 0.38 -7.99 24.52
N VAL A 18 -0.04 -6.74 24.30
CA VAL A 18 -1.25 -6.44 23.53
C VAL A 18 -0.96 -6.80 22.08
N TYR A 19 -1.65 -7.80 21.57
CA TYR A 19 -1.57 -8.19 20.17
C TYR A 19 -2.11 -7.08 19.26
N LEU A 20 -1.24 -6.50 18.42
CA LEU A 20 -1.56 -5.43 17.48
C LEU A 20 -0.99 -5.78 16.10
N PRO A 21 -1.81 -6.03 15.07
CA PRO A 21 -1.31 -6.13 13.70
C PRO A 21 -0.91 -4.76 13.16
N ASP A 22 0.08 -4.74 12.28
CA ASP A 22 0.43 -3.56 11.48
C ASP A 22 -0.70 -3.29 10.47
N VAL A 23 -1.42 -2.18 10.66
CA VAL A 23 -2.46 -1.74 9.71
C VAL A 23 -1.79 -0.99 8.57
N THR A 24 -2.06 -1.43 7.35
CA THR A 24 -1.53 -0.82 6.13
C THR A 24 -2.66 -0.52 5.14
N VAL A 25 -2.43 0.45 4.27
CA VAL A 25 -3.36 0.84 3.20
C VAL A 25 -2.69 0.65 1.85
N ALA A 26 -3.47 0.50 0.79
CA ALA A 26 -2.93 0.41 -0.56
C ALA A 26 -3.88 0.96 -1.62
N ALA A 27 -3.29 1.58 -2.65
CA ALA A 27 -3.99 2.14 -3.78
C ALA A 27 -3.96 1.20 -4.98
N LEU A 28 -5.13 0.83 -5.50
CA LEU A 28 -5.31 0.15 -6.78
C LEU A 28 -5.79 1.19 -7.78
N VAL A 29 -4.85 1.77 -8.51
CA VAL A 29 -5.11 2.84 -9.49
C VAL A 29 -5.02 2.26 -10.89
N LEU A 30 -6.06 2.39 -11.70
CA LEU A 30 -6.10 1.91 -13.08
C LEU A 30 -6.28 3.07 -14.06
N GLU A 31 -5.41 3.15 -15.06
CA GLU A 31 -5.53 4.10 -16.16
C GLU A 31 -5.10 3.44 -17.47
N ALA A 32 -5.92 3.59 -18.52
CA ALA A 32 -5.65 3.03 -19.84
C ALA A 32 -5.25 1.53 -19.83
N GLY A 33 -5.86 0.74 -18.94
CA GLY A 33 -5.59 -0.70 -18.78
C GLY A 33 -4.28 -1.04 -18.06
N ARG A 34 -3.64 -0.06 -17.42
CA ARG A 34 -2.41 -0.23 -16.64
C ARG A 34 -2.67 0.13 -15.18
N LEU A 35 -2.10 -0.65 -14.28
CA LEU A 35 -2.11 -0.39 -12.85
C LEU A 35 -0.90 0.48 -12.48
N LEU A 36 -1.09 1.44 -11.57
CA LEU A 36 0.00 2.17 -10.91
C LEU A 36 0.61 1.30 -9.82
N LEU A 37 1.92 1.11 -9.88
CA LEU A 37 2.73 0.39 -8.92
C LEU A 37 3.96 1.23 -8.56
N VAL A 38 4.73 0.78 -7.59
CA VAL A 38 6.06 1.28 -7.27
C VAL A 38 7.10 0.18 -7.38
N GLU A 39 8.30 0.55 -7.80
CA GLU A 39 9.51 -0.25 -7.65
C GLU A 39 10.26 0.27 -6.43
N GLU A 40 10.46 -0.56 -5.42
CA GLU A 40 11.10 -0.20 -4.15
C GLU A 40 12.30 -1.10 -3.86
N ASP A 41 13.34 -0.54 -3.23
CA ASP A 41 14.46 -1.31 -2.68
C ASP A 41 14.11 -1.69 -1.25
N VAL A 42 14.03 -2.99 -0.99
CA VAL A 42 13.94 -3.47 0.36
C VAL A 42 15.06 -4.45 0.66
N ARG A 43 15.96 -4.01 1.55
CA ARG A 43 17.13 -4.78 2.02
C ARG A 43 18.03 -5.21 0.85
N GLY A 44 18.13 -4.39 -0.19
CA GLY A 44 18.95 -4.63 -1.38
C GLY A 44 18.24 -5.40 -2.50
N GLU A 45 16.96 -5.73 -2.34
CA GLU A 45 16.15 -6.43 -3.34
C GLU A 45 15.12 -5.48 -3.96
N LEU A 46 15.09 -5.41 -5.29
CA LEU A 46 14.15 -4.57 -6.04
C LEU A 46 12.82 -5.28 -6.27
N VAL A 47 11.83 -4.86 -5.50
CA VAL A 47 10.49 -5.45 -5.48
C VAL A 47 9.43 -4.47 -5.97
N ILE A 48 8.27 -5.01 -6.32
CA ILE A 48 7.12 -4.27 -6.86
C ILE A 48 5.95 -4.37 -5.88
N ASN A 49 5.31 -3.24 -5.61
CA ASN A 49 4.13 -3.14 -4.75
C ASN A 49 3.11 -2.16 -5.35
N GLN A 50 1.86 -2.19 -4.89
CA GLN A 50 1.01 -1.01 -5.01
C GLN A 50 1.60 0.13 -4.16
N PRO A 51 1.27 1.39 -4.48
CA PRO A 51 1.50 2.48 -3.54
C PRO A 51 0.80 2.15 -2.21
N ALA A 52 1.57 2.01 -1.14
CA ALA A 52 1.10 1.40 0.09
C ALA A 52 2.02 1.64 1.28
N GLY A 53 1.44 1.99 2.42
CA GLY A 53 2.19 2.12 3.66
C GLY A 53 1.31 1.98 4.89
N HIS A 54 1.85 2.43 6.02
CA HIS A 54 1.22 2.22 7.33
C HIS A 54 0.18 3.31 7.62
N LEU A 55 -0.87 2.92 8.34
CA LEU A 55 -1.75 3.89 8.96
C LEU A 55 -0.98 4.67 10.05
N GLU A 56 -0.94 5.99 9.92
CA GLU A 56 -0.42 6.90 10.94
C GLU A 56 -1.51 7.29 11.96
N PRO A 57 -1.12 7.80 13.15
CA PRO A 57 -2.10 8.33 14.09
C PRO A 57 -2.89 9.51 13.51
N GLU A 58 -4.14 9.64 13.94
CA GLU A 58 -5.00 10.81 13.65
C GLU A 58 -5.39 11.01 12.17
N GLU A 59 -5.29 9.97 11.33
CA GLU A 59 -5.76 10.00 9.92
C GLU A 59 -6.70 8.84 9.55
N SER A 60 -7.67 9.08 8.67
CA SER A 60 -8.55 8.00 8.19
C SER A 60 -7.81 7.02 7.27
N LEU A 61 -8.32 5.79 7.12
CA LEU A 61 -7.78 4.80 6.17
C LEU A 61 -7.77 5.33 4.72
N VAL A 62 -8.75 6.18 4.37
CA VAL A 62 -8.83 6.76 3.03
C VAL A 62 -7.78 7.86 2.87
N ASP A 63 -7.63 8.73 3.87
CA ASP A 63 -6.62 9.79 3.85
C ASP A 63 -5.21 9.20 3.81
N ALA A 64 -4.96 8.16 4.60
CA ALA A 64 -3.72 7.40 4.58
C ALA A 64 -3.43 6.85 3.18
N MET A 65 -4.42 6.25 2.51
CA MET A 65 -4.23 5.69 1.16
C MET A 65 -3.86 6.77 0.14
N VAL A 66 -4.52 7.93 0.21
CA VAL A 66 -4.23 9.09 -0.66
C VAL A 66 -2.84 9.65 -0.38
N ARG A 67 -2.47 9.79 0.90
CA ARG A 67 -1.13 10.25 1.34
C ARG A 67 -0.04 9.32 0.81
N GLU A 68 -0.13 8.02 1.11
CA GLU A 68 0.84 7.01 0.67
C GLU A 68 0.98 6.99 -0.85
N CYS A 69 -0.15 7.06 -1.59
CA CYS A 69 -0.09 7.11 -3.05
C CYS A 69 0.69 8.34 -3.55
N ARG A 70 0.47 9.50 -2.94
CA ARG A 70 1.16 10.73 -3.32
C ARG A 70 2.65 10.69 -2.96
N GLU A 71 2.99 10.24 -1.76
CA GLU A 71 4.38 10.15 -1.26
C GLU A 71 5.24 9.18 -2.07
N GLU A 72 4.67 8.05 -2.51
CA GLU A 72 5.44 7.04 -3.24
C GLU A 72 5.40 7.20 -4.77
N THR A 73 4.46 7.96 -5.33
CA THR A 73 4.33 8.05 -6.80
C THR A 73 4.27 9.46 -7.38
N GLY A 74 4.09 10.48 -6.56
CA GLY A 74 3.78 11.83 -7.02
C GLY A 74 2.36 11.99 -7.58
N TRP A 75 1.54 10.94 -7.61
CA TRP A 75 0.15 11.01 -8.07
C TRP A 75 -0.80 11.38 -6.95
N THR A 76 -1.64 12.37 -7.23
CA THR A 76 -2.88 12.60 -6.50
C THR A 76 -3.98 11.76 -7.12
N VAL A 77 -4.75 11.06 -6.28
CA VAL A 77 -5.77 10.11 -6.71
C VAL A 77 -7.11 10.40 -6.03
N GLU A 78 -8.21 10.06 -6.70
CA GLU A 78 -9.54 10.06 -6.09
C GLU A 78 -9.90 8.62 -5.69
N PRO A 79 -10.14 8.34 -4.40
CA PRO A 79 -10.67 7.06 -3.95
C PRO A 79 -12.06 6.80 -4.55
N THR A 80 -12.29 5.60 -5.06
CA THR A 80 -13.57 5.24 -5.71
C THR A 80 -14.29 4.09 -5.00
N GLY A 81 -13.60 3.30 -4.19
CA GLY A 81 -14.20 2.20 -3.44
C GLY A 81 -13.20 1.41 -2.61
N LEU A 82 -13.71 0.63 -1.66
CA LEU A 82 -12.94 -0.38 -0.94
C LEU A 82 -12.88 -1.65 -1.80
N VAL A 83 -11.70 -2.22 -2.02
CA VAL A 83 -11.54 -3.50 -2.74
C VAL A 83 -11.63 -4.67 -1.78
N GLY A 84 -10.91 -4.59 -0.66
CA GLY A 84 -10.87 -5.68 0.32
C GLY A 84 -9.98 -5.40 1.51
N VAL A 85 -10.10 -6.27 2.51
CA VAL A 85 -9.27 -6.29 3.71
C VAL A 85 -8.56 -7.64 3.79
N TYR A 86 -7.25 -7.61 3.91
CA TYR A 86 -6.39 -8.78 3.83
C TYR A 86 -5.59 -8.96 5.11
N GLN A 87 -5.76 -10.11 5.75
CA GLN A 87 -4.91 -10.51 6.86
C GLN A 87 -3.76 -11.39 6.35
N TRP A 88 -2.53 -11.04 6.68
CA TRP A 88 -1.35 -11.76 6.23
C TRP A 88 -0.26 -11.77 7.29
N ILE A 89 0.48 -12.89 7.37
CA ILE A 89 1.65 -13.02 8.21
C ILE A 89 2.84 -13.19 7.29
N ASP A 90 3.80 -12.28 7.41
CA ASP A 90 5.06 -12.38 6.71
C ASP A 90 5.79 -13.67 7.15
N PRO A 91 6.11 -14.61 6.24
CA PRO A 91 6.76 -15.86 6.60
C PRO A 91 8.18 -15.67 7.13
N GLU A 92 8.88 -14.60 6.73
CA GLU A 92 10.25 -14.33 7.13
C GLU A 92 10.30 -13.53 8.43
N THR A 93 9.59 -12.41 8.50
CA THR A 93 9.66 -11.51 9.66
C THR A 93 8.67 -11.86 10.76
N ARG A 94 7.67 -12.72 10.46
CA ARG A 94 6.55 -13.06 11.35
C ARG A 94 5.66 -11.87 11.73
N ARG A 95 5.88 -10.70 11.11
CA ARG A 95 5.00 -9.53 11.25
C ARG A 95 3.62 -9.85 10.72
N GLN A 96 2.62 -9.28 11.37
CA GLN A 96 1.21 -9.54 11.07
C GLN A 96 0.58 -8.26 10.55
N TYR A 97 -0.04 -8.36 9.39
CA TYR A 97 -0.58 -7.22 8.67
C TYR A 97 -2.09 -7.34 8.54
N LEU A 98 -2.76 -6.20 8.66
CA LEU A 98 -4.12 -5.99 8.17
C LEU A 98 -4.05 -4.92 7.06
N ARG A 99 -4.08 -5.36 5.81
CA ARG A 99 -4.01 -4.46 4.64
C ARG A 99 -5.41 -4.10 4.17
N VAL A 100 -5.72 -2.82 4.07
CA VAL A 100 -6.96 -2.29 3.50
C VAL A 100 -6.66 -1.72 2.12
N ALA A 101 -7.20 -2.34 1.07
CA ALA A 101 -6.94 -1.95 -0.31
C ALA A 101 -8.12 -1.16 -0.88
N PHE A 102 -7.83 -0.02 -1.50
CA PHE A 102 -8.84 0.85 -2.10
C PHE A 102 -8.61 0.97 -3.60
N ALA A 103 -9.71 0.99 -4.35
CA ALA A 103 -9.71 1.40 -5.74
C ALA A 103 -9.64 2.93 -5.80
N ALA A 104 -8.89 3.46 -6.77
CA ALA A 104 -8.82 4.88 -7.00
C ALA A 104 -8.61 5.17 -8.50
N ARG A 105 -8.88 6.41 -8.91
CA ARG A 105 -8.54 6.93 -10.25
C ARG A 105 -7.49 8.04 -10.14
N PRO A 106 -6.56 8.15 -11.10
CA PRO A 106 -5.58 9.23 -11.09
C PRO A 106 -6.27 10.57 -11.39
N LEU A 107 -5.75 11.64 -10.78
CA LEU A 107 -6.21 13.01 -11.01
C LEU A 107 -5.08 13.88 -11.61
N GLU A 108 -3.97 13.97 -10.88
CA GLU A 108 -2.86 14.85 -11.21
C GLU A 108 -1.54 14.18 -10.84
N HIS A 109 -0.51 14.42 -11.63
CA HIS A 109 0.83 13.91 -11.40
C HIS A 109 1.82 15.05 -11.27
N ASP A 110 2.46 15.13 -10.11
CA ASP A 110 3.65 15.94 -9.93
C ASP A 110 4.89 15.07 -10.20
N ALA A 111 5.34 15.04 -11.45
CA ALA A 111 6.52 14.27 -11.86
C ALA A 111 7.83 14.77 -11.22
N GLY A 112 7.82 15.95 -10.59
CA GLY A 112 8.96 16.53 -9.88
C GLY A 112 8.91 16.30 -8.36
N ALA A 113 7.85 15.68 -7.84
CA ALA A 113 7.71 15.42 -6.42
C ALA A 113 8.86 14.52 -5.93
N PRO A 114 9.50 14.85 -4.80
CA PRO A 114 10.40 13.93 -4.14
C PRO A 114 9.60 12.72 -3.67
N LEU A 115 10.08 11.53 -3.99
CA LEU A 115 9.48 10.28 -3.54
C LEU A 115 10.10 9.83 -2.21
N ASP A 116 9.34 9.03 -1.47
CA ASP A 116 9.77 8.45 -0.21
C ASP A 116 11.07 7.64 -0.33
N ALA A 117 11.84 7.63 0.76
CA ALA A 117 13.11 6.93 0.81
C ALA A 117 12.91 5.41 0.60
N GLY A 118 13.62 4.86 -0.38
CA GLY A 118 13.48 3.44 -0.77
C GLY A 118 12.62 3.25 -2.02
N ILE A 119 11.82 4.24 -2.42
CA ILE A 119 11.13 4.22 -3.71
C ILE A 119 12.10 4.61 -4.82
N LEU A 120 12.22 3.75 -5.84
CA LEU A 120 13.03 4.04 -7.02
C LEU A 120 12.22 4.81 -8.06
N ARG A 121 10.97 4.40 -8.31
CA ARG A 121 10.07 5.03 -9.28
C ARG A 121 8.65 4.45 -9.25
N PRO A 122 7.66 5.21 -9.71
CA PRO A 122 6.37 4.67 -10.11
C PRO A 122 6.48 3.86 -11.42
N LEU A 123 5.62 2.85 -11.56
CA LEU A 123 5.49 1.99 -12.72
C LEU A 123 4.02 1.92 -13.17
N TRP A 124 3.78 1.85 -14.47
CA TRP A 124 2.46 1.55 -15.04
C TRP A 124 2.48 0.22 -15.78
N LEU A 125 1.99 -0.83 -15.14
CA LEU A 125 2.04 -2.20 -15.67
C LEU A 125 0.65 -2.68 -16.11
N THR A 126 0.56 -3.37 -17.24
CA THR A 126 -0.65 -4.12 -17.56
C THR A 126 -0.83 -5.29 -16.56
N PRO A 127 -2.04 -5.85 -16.42
CA PRO A 127 -2.25 -7.04 -15.61
C PRO A 127 -1.33 -8.21 -16.02
N GLU A 128 -1.04 -8.37 -17.30
CA GLU A 128 -0.14 -9.40 -17.82
C GLU A 128 1.31 -9.14 -17.40
N GLU A 129 1.78 -7.89 -17.53
CA GLU A 129 3.11 -7.47 -17.08
C GLU A 129 3.26 -7.68 -15.56
N LEU A 130 2.25 -7.29 -14.77
CA LEU A 130 2.25 -7.49 -13.31
C LEU A 130 2.32 -8.98 -12.95
N ARG A 131 1.56 -9.85 -13.64
CA ARG A 131 1.62 -11.31 -13.44
C ARG A 131 2.99 -11.88 -13.82
N ALA A 132 3.60 -11.40 -14.90
CA ALA A 132 4.94 -11.82 -15.31
C ALA A 132 6.02 -11.46 -14.26
N CYS A 133 5.81 -10.38 -13.50
CA CYS A 133 6.70 -9.94 -12.43
C CYS A 133 6.45 -10.62 -11.07
N ARG A 134 5.71 -11.74 -11.00
CA ARG A 134 5.34 -12.39 -9.72
C ARG A 134 6.52 -12.69 -8.79
N GLY A 135 7.68 -13.05 -9.34
CA GLY A 135 8.90 -13.30 -8.55
C GLY A 135 9.50 -12.05 -7.89
N ARG A 136 9.05 -10.85 -8.27
CA ARG A 136 9.49 -9.56 -7.74
C ARG A 136 8.42 -8.88 -6.90
N HIS A 137 7.28 -9.51 -6.64
CA HIS A 137 6.23 -8.89 -5.82
C HIS A 137 6.70 -8.78 -4.37
N ARG A 138 6.45 -7.63 -3.75
CA ARG A 138 6.78 -7.35 -2.35
C ARG A 138 6.17 -8.37 -1.38
N SER A 139 4.98 -8.86 -1.70
CA SER A 139 4.28 -9.91 -0.97
C SER A 139 3.20 -10.54 -1.86
N PRO A 140 2.59 -11.68 -1.45
CA PRO A 140 1.45 -12.25 -2.17
C PRO A 140 0.24 -11.31 -2.28
N LEU A 141 0.17 -10.29 -1.41
CA LEU A 141 -0.92 -9.32 -1.39
C LEU A 141 -0.97 -8.49 -2.67
N VAL A 142 0.17 -8.27 -3.34
CA VAL A 142 0.27 -7.45 -4.55
C VAL A 142 -0.62 -8.00 -5.65
N MET A 143 -0.46 -9.27 -6.00
CA MET A 143 -1.28 -9.89 -7.04
C MET A 143 -2.69 -10.20 -6.53
N ARG A 144 -2.85 -10.54 -5.25
CA ARG A 144 -4.18 -10.87 -4.70
C ARG A 144 -5.12 -9.67 -4.75
N ALA A 145 -4.70 -8.52 -4.24
CA ALA A 145 -5.50 -7.31 -4.23
C ALA A 145 -5.75 -6.78 -5.66
N ALA A 146 -4.73 -6.85 -6.52
CA ALA A 146 -4.90 -6.50 -7.94
C ALA A 146 -5.92 -7.40 -8.65
N GLN A 147 -5.91 -8.71 -8.39
CA GLN A 147 -6.85 -9.63 -9.02
C GLN A 147 -8.28 -9.39 -8.53
N ASP A 148 -8.50 -9.24 -7.22
CA ASP A 148 -9.85 -8.92 -6.69
C ASP A 148 -10.39 -7.61 -7.31
N PHE A 149 -9.53 -6.58 -7.43
CA PHE A 149 -9.91 -5.32 -8.08
C PHE A 149 -10.25 -5.51 -9.57
N LEU A 150 -9.43 -6.24 -10.32
CA LEU A 150 -9.65 -6.53 -11.74
C LEU A 150 -10.89 -7.41 -11.98
N ASP A 151 -11.26 -8.25 -11.01
CA ASP A 151 -12.48 -9.06 -11.03
C ASP A 151 -13.73 -8.23 -10.66
N GLY A 152 -13.57 -6.93 -10.38
CA GLY A 152 -14.66 -6.00 -10.11
C GLY A 152 -15.08 -5.93 -8.65
N CYS A 153 -14.27 -6.46 -7.71
CA CYS A 153 -14.54 -6.26 -6.29
C CYS A 153 -14.45 -4.77 -5.93
N SER A 154 -15.60 -4.20 -5.61
CA SER A 154 -15.72 -2.81 -5.18
C SER A 154 -16.88 -2.67 -4.21
N PHE A 155 -16.56 -2.22 -3.00
CA PHE A 155 -17.50 -1.88 -1.96
C PHE A 155 -17.53 -0.35 -1.81
N PRO A 156 -18.66 0.25 -1.40
CA PRO A 156 -18.74 1.68 -1.16
C PRO A 156 -17.71 2.15 -0.13
N LEU A 157 -17.12 3.34 -0.33
CA LEU A 157 -16.25 3.96 0.68
C LEU A 157 -16.95 4.17 2.02
N SER A 158 -18.28 4.29 2.00
CA SER A 158 -19.11 4.34 3.22
C SER A 158 -19.09 3.04 4.04
N ALA A 159 -18.41 1.98 3.58
CA ALA A 159 -18.12 0.80 4.41
C ALA A 159 -16.96 1.06 5.38
N THR A 160 -16.19 2.14 5.20
CA THR A 160 -15.14 2.59 6.13
C THR A 160 -15.57 3.88 6.80
N HIS A 161 -15.55 3.91 8.13
CA HIS A 161 -15.91 5.08 8.92
C HIS A 161 -14.75 5.49 9.81
N TRP A 162 -14.40 6.77 9.76
CA TRP A 162 -13.52 7.41 10.71
C TRP A 162 -14.34 8.30 11.62
N LEU A 163 -14.21 8.08 12.93
CA LEU A 163 -14.91 8.85 13.97
C LEU A 163 -13.82 9.53 14.81
N ALA A 164 -13.61 10.83 14.56
CA ALA A 164 -12.69 11.68 15.31
C ALA A 164 -13.40 12.36 16.48
#